data_AF-A0A7V6MYC0-F1
#
_entry.id   AF-A0A7V6MYC0-F1
#
_cell.length_a   1.000
_cell.length_b   1.000
_cell.length_c   1.000
_cell.angle_alpha   90.00
_cell.angle_beta   90.00
_cell.angle_gamma   90.00
#
_symmetry.space_group_name_H-M   'P 1'
#
loop_
_entity.id
_entity.type
_entity.pdbx_description
1 polymer ?
#
loop_
_entity_poly.entity_id
_entity_poly.type
_entity_poly.pdbx_seq_one_letter_code
_entity_poly.pdbx_strand_id
1 'polypeptide(L)'
;MNVYNELAKFPVFSIDEVHKLTGNVKTAYSRLGRLMKKDLVRKIRRNIYSPVNPVTGQVVASRYQIACAITDTAYISHHSAFDYYGFANQVFYEMYVSSETKFNNFEYDHG
;
A
#
# COMPACT_ATOMS: atom_id res chain seq x y z
N MET A 1 15.34 11.03 -14.00
CA MET A 1 14.94 10.54 -12.66
C MET A 1 14.32 9.16 -12.82
N ASN A 2 14.76 8.16 -12.04
CA ASN A 2 14.17 6.82 -12.12
C ASN A 2 12.87 6.80 -11.30
N VAL A 3 11.71 6.72 -11.97
CA VAL A 3 10.38 6.72 -11.34
C VAL A 3 10.28 5.66 -10.24
N TYR A 4 10.89 4.49 -10.42
CA TYR A 4 10.87 3.44 -9.41
C TYR A 4 11.59 3.86 -8.13
N ASN A 5 12.76 4.48 -8.22
CA ASN A 5 13.54 4.90 -7.05
C ASN A 5 12.80 5.95 -6.21
N GLU A 6 11.96 6.79 -6.85
CA GLU A 6 11.12 7.74 -6.13
C GLU A 6 9.92 7.06 -5.46
N LEU A 7 9.26 6.14 -6.15
CA LEU A 7 8.16 5.37 -5.58
C LEU A 7 8.61 4.44 -4.45
N ALA A 8 9.83 3.90 -4.51
CA ALA A 8 10.41 3.03 -3.51
C ALA A 8 10.66 3.72 -2.15
N LYS A 9 10.58 5.05 -2.09
CA LYS A 9 10.64 5.82 -0.83
C LYS A 9 9.34 5.74 -0.03
N PHE A 10 8.24 5.33 -0.67
CA PHE A 10 6.94 5.20 -0.03
C PHE A 10 6.62 3.72 0.18
N PRO A 11 6.19 3.32 1.39
CA PRO A 11 5.72 1.95 1.60
C PRO A 11 4.48 1.68 0.74
N VAL A 12 3.59 2.66 0.61
CA VAL A 12 2.37 2.60 -0.20
C VAL A 12 2.25 3.89 -1.02
N PHE A 13 1.76 3.79 -2.25
CA PHE A 13 1.50 4.94 -3.12
C PHE A 13 0.28 4.71 -4.02
N SER A 14 -0.25 5.80 -4.57
CA SER A 14 -1.39 5.79 -5.51
C SER A 14 -0.95 6.11 -6.94
N ILE A 15 -1.88 6.08 -7.89
CA ILE A 15 -1.58 6.53 -9.26
C ILE A 15 -1.20 8.02 -9.30
N ASP A 16 -1.65 8.81 -8.34
CA ASP A 16 -1.40 10.26 -8.31
C ASP A 16 0.08 10.55 -8.03
N GLU A 17 0.75 9.76 -7.19
CA GLU A 17 2.20 9.85 -6.99
C GLU A 17 2.95 9.54 -8.29
N VAL A 18 2.51 8.52 -9.03
CA VAL A 18 3.11 8.19 -10.34
C VAL A 18 2.87 9.34 -11.33
N HIS A 19 1.68 9.93 -11.32
CA HIS A 19 1.33 11.06 -12.18
C HIS A 19 2.16 12.30 -11.87
N LYS A 20 2.37 12.63 -10.59
CA LYS A 20 3.26 13.72 -10.16
C LYS A 20 4.68 13.54 -10.70
N LEU A 21 5.16 12.30 -10.81
CA LEU A 21 6.49 11.99 -11.33
C LEU A 21 6.58 11.97 -12.87
N THR A 22 5.49 11.67 -13.58
CA THR A 22 5.48 11.58 -15.05
C THR A 22 4.94 12.83 -15.75
N GLY A 23 4.17 13.66 -15.05
CA GLY A 23 3.48 14.84 -15.61
C GLY A 23 2.37 14.51 -16.62
N ASN A 24 2.07 13.22 -16.83
CA ASN A 24 1.07 12.77 -17.81
C ASN A 24 0.38 11.49 -17.35
N VAL A 25 -0.95 11.51 -17.32
CA VAL A 25 -1.81 10.41 -16.85
C VAL A 25 -1.59 9.12 -17.66
N LYS A 26 -1.62 9.18 -19.00
CA LYS A 26 -1.43 7.99 -19.85
C LYS A 26 -0.05 7.37 -19.62
N THR A 27 0.96 8.23 -19.45
CA THR A 27 2.33 7.81 -19.16
C THR A 27 2.44 7.19 -17.77
N ALA A 28 1.72 7.72 -16.77
CA ALA A 28 1.67 7.17 -15.42
C ALA A 28 1.17 5.72 -15.42
N TYR A 29 0.02 5.46 -16.04
CA TYR A 29 -0.52 4.09 -16.16
C TYR A 29 0.40 3.15 -16.94
N SER A 30 0.97 3.61 -18.07
CA SER A 30 1.93 2.81 -18.85
C SER A 30 3.18 2.47 -18.05
N ARG A 31 3.73 3.43 -17.30
CA ARG A 31 4.90 3.23 -16.42
C ARG A 31 4.58 2.29 -15.27
N LEU A 32 3.48 2.51 -14.56
CA LEU A 32 3.02 1.63 -13.49
C LEU A 32 2.80 0.20 -13.99
N GLY A 33 2.17 0.04 -15.15
CA GLY A 33 2.00 -1.27 -15.81
C GLY A 33 3.32 -1.97 -16.09
N ARG A 34 4.35 -1.23 -16.54
CA ARG A 34 5.70 -1.79 -16.76
C ARG A 34 6.39 -2.19 -15.45
N LEU A 35 6.20 -1.44 -14.37
CA LEU A 35 6.76 -1.79 -13.05
C LEU A 35 6.10 -3.05 -12.49
N MET A 36 4.77 -3.16 -12.60
CA MET A 36 4.04 -4.36 -12.20
C MET A 36 4.44 -5.59 -13.03
N LYS A 37 4.62 -5.44 -14.36
CA LYS A 37 5.09 -6.55 -15.22
C LYS A 37 6.49 -7.05 -14.86
N LYS A 38 7.32 -6.20 -14.24
CA LYS A 38 8.67 -6.55 -13.76
C LYS A 38 8.69 -7.01 -12.30
N ASP A 39 7.51 -7.14 -11.67
CA ASP A 39 7.33 -7.43 -10.24
C ASP A 39 8.13 -6.47 -9.32
N LEU A 40 8.34 -5.23 -9.76
CA LEU A 40 8.96 -4.19 -8.94
C LEU A 40 7.95 -3.50 -8.02
N VAL A 41 6.67 -3.57 -8.39
CA VAL A 41 5.53 -2.98 -7.69
C VAL A 41 4.40 -3.97 -7.76
N ARG A 42 3.68 -4.16 -6.65
CA ARG A 42 2.47 -4.98 -6.60
C ARG A 42 1.25 -4.10 -6.31
N LYS A 43 0.15 -4.42 -6.97
CA LYS A 43 -1.15 -3.83 -6.65
C LYS A 43 -1.73 -4.56 -5.45
N ILE A 44 -2.07 -3.81 -4.42
CA ILE A 44 -2.75 -4.33 -3.23
C ILE A 44 -4.26 -4.24 -3.45
N ARG A 45 -4.74 -3.06 -3.86
CA ARG A 45 -6.14 -2.77 -4.17
C ARG A 45 -6.21 -1.71 -5.27
N ARG A 46 -7.42 -1.42 -5.77
CA ARG A 46 -7.66 -0.21 -6.59
C ARG A 46 -7.02 1.01 -5.91
N ASN A 47 -6.11 1.65 -6.65
CA ASN A 47 -5.37 2.85 -6.27
C ASN A 47 -4.40 2.71 -5.08
N ILE A 48 -4.05 1.48 -4.68
CA ILE A 48 -3.10 1.21 -3.60
C ILE A 48 -2.06 0.24 -4.13
N TYR A 49 -0.82 0.71 -4.20
CA TYR A 49 0.34 -0.03 -4.72
C TYR A 49 1.48 0.02 -3.72
N SER A 50 2.33 -1.00 -3.71
CA SER A 50 3.53 -1.03 -2.88
C SER A 50 4.72 -1.52 -3.69
N PRO A 51 5.93 -0.98 -3.47
CA PRO A 51 7.16 -1.57 -3.99
C PRO A 51 7.33 -3.01 -3.51
N VAL A 52 7.97 -3.84 -4.32
CA VAL A 52 8.37 -5.21 -3.95
C VAL A 52 9.81 -5.19 -3.46
N ASN A 53 10.07 -5.85 -2.34
CA ASN A 53 11.42 -6.06 -1.84
C ASN A 53 12.12 -7.09 -2.74
N PRO A 54 13.25 -6.74 -3.39
CA PRO A 54 13.93 -7.63 -4.33
C PRO A 54 14.56 -8.86 -3.68
N VAL A 55 14.76 -8.85 -2.35
CA VAL A 55 15.35 -9.97 -1.60
C VAL A 55 14.27 -10.98 -1.22
N THR A 56 13.11 -10.52 -0.74
CA THR A 56 12.05 -11.41 -0.22
C THR A 56 10.95 -11.70 -1.23
N GLY A 57 10.79 -10.89 -2.28
CA GLY A 57 9.67 -10.99 -3.22
C GLY A 57 8.32 -10.54 -2.65
N GLN A 58 8.30 -10.07 -1.39
CA GLN A 58 7.10 -9.54 -0.72
C GLN A 58 6.98 -8.04 -0.92
N VAL A 59 5.79 -7.50 -0.73
CA VAL A 59 5.58 -6.05 -0.71
C VAL A 59 6.27 -5.42 0.49
N VAL A 60 6.77 -4.20 0.32
CA VAL A 60 7.48 -3.47 1.38
C VAL A 60 6.50 -2.96 2.45
N ALA A 61 5.25 -2.66 2.07
CA ALA A 61 4.25 -2.14 2.99
C ALA A 61 3.89 -3.16 4.08
N SER A 62 3.81 -2.71 5.33
CA SER A 62 3.21 -3.48 6.41
C SER A 62 1.68 -3.47 6.33
N ARG A 63 1.03 -4.45 6.97
CA ARG A 63 -0.44 -4.48 7.14
C ARG A 63 -1.01 -3.15 7.68
N TYR A 64 -0.29 -2.48 8.58
CA TYR A 64 -0.72 -1.21 9.17
C TYR A 64 -0.62 -0.05 8.17
N GLN A 65 0.47 -0.01 7.37
CA GLN A 65 0.63 1.02 6.34
C GLN A 65 -0.43 0.86 5.23
N ILE A 66 -0.75 -0.38 4.85
CA ILE A 66 -1.84 -0.66 3.92
C ILE A 66 -3.19 -0.22 4.50
N ALA A 67 -3.45 -0.55 5.76
CA ALA A 67 -4.69 -0.20 6.45
C ALA A 67 -4.93 1.31 6.49
N CYS A 68 -3.91 2.10 6.82
CA CYS A 68 -4.00 3.56 6.84
C CYS A 68 -4.05 4.19 5.45
N ALA A 69 -3.80 3.44 4.37
CA ALA A 69 -3.85 3.94 2.99
C ALA A 69 -5.21 3.72 2.32
N ILE A 70 -6.19 3.12 3.00
CA ILE A 70 -7.51 2.81 2.42
C ILE A 70 -8.28 4.08 2.05
N THR A 71 -8.16 5.11 2.88
CA THR A 71 -8.71 6.46 2.70
C THR A 71 -7.75 7.48 3.29
N ASP A 72 -7.90 8.75 2.95
CA ASP A 72 -7.07 9.84 3.49
C ASP A 72 -7.28 10.08 5.00
N THR A 73 -8.37 9.55 5.57
CA THR A 73 -8.72 9.69 6.99
C THR A 73 -8.65 8.37 7.76
N ALA A 74 -8.10 7.32 7.14
CA ALA A 74 -8.02 6.00 7.75
C ALA A 74 -6.94 5.93 8.84
N TYR A 75 -7.27 5.27 9.94
CA TYR A 75 -6.35 4.92 11.01
C TYR A 75 -6.68 3.53 11.57
N ILE A 76 -5.67 2.85 12.09
CA ILE A 76 -5.84 1.57 12.78
C ILE A 76 -6.59 1.78 14.11
N SER A 77 -7.54 0.91 14.41
CA SER A 77 -8.39 1.04 15.59
C SER A 77 -8.63 -0.30 16.28
N HIS A 78 -9.35 -0.29 17.41
CA HIS A 78 -9.72 -1.50 18.17
C HIS A 78 -8.50 -2.40 18.44
N HIS A 79 -8.63 -3.71 18.21
CA HIS A 79 -7.56 -4.69 18.45
C HIS A 79 -6.29 -4.37 17.64
N SER A 80 -6.43 -3.86 16.41
CA SER A 80 -5.26 -3.55 15.57
C SER A 80 -4.42 -2.40 16.12
N ALA A 81 -5.02 -1.47 16.87
CA ALA A 81 -4.26 -0.45 17.59
C ALA A 81 -3.46 -1.07 18.75
N PHE A 82 -4.07 -1.95 19.56
CA PHE A 82 -3.36 -2.65 20.63
C PHE A 82 -2.21 -3.52 20.09
N ASP A 83 -2.44 -4.23 18.98
CA ASP A 83 -1.43 -5.03 18.28
C ASP A 83 -0.23 -4.17 17.82
N TYR A 84 -0.50 -3.03 17.17
CA TYR A 84 0.56 -2.11 16.71
C TYR A 84 1.41 -1.54 17.86
N TYR A 85 0.79 -1.26 19.02
CA TYR A 85 1.50 -0.75 20.20
C TYR A 85 2.11 -1.86 21.08
N GLY A 86 2.00 -3.14 20.70
CA GLY A 86 2.57 -4.26 21.44
C GLY A 86 1.79 -4.65 22.71
N PHE A 87 0.52 -4.25 22.79
CA PHE A 87 -0.37 -4.59 23.91
C PHE A 87 -1.21 -5.85 23.67
N ALA A 88 -1.15 -6.43 22.48
CA ALA A 88 -1.80 -7.70 22.15
C ALA A 88 -0.75 -8.74 21.75
N ASN A 89 -0.88 -9.97 22.28
CA ASN A 89 0.06 -11.08 22.03
C ASN A 89 -0.56 -12.24 21.23
N GLN A 90 -1.81 -12.10 20.79
CA GLN A 90 -2.49 -13.10 19.99
C GLN A 90 -2.38 -12.75 18.50
N VAL A 91 -1.95 -13.71 17.68
CA VAL A 91 -1.91 -13.56 16.23
C VAL A 91 -3.33 -13.34 15.71
N PHE A 92 -3.55 -12.20 15.07
CA PHE A 92 -4.84 -11.81 14.53
C PHE A 92 -4.68 -11.39 13.07
N TYR A 93 -5.37 -12.09 12.16
CA TYR A 93 -5.22 -11.90 10.70
C TYR A 93 -6.13 -10.81 10.12
N GLU A 94 -7.14 -10.39 10.87
CA GLU A 94 -8.04 -9.30 10.46
C GLU A 94 -7.51 -7.94 10.94
N MET A 95 -7.71 -6.89 10.15
CA MET A 95 -7.31 -5.53 10.47
C MET A 95 -8.55 -4.66 10.71
N TYR A 96 -8.65 -4.07 11.89
CA TYR A 96 -9.66 -3.08 12.21
C TYR A 96 -9.17 -1.68 11.83
N VAL A 97 -9.95 -1.02 10.99
CA VAL A 97 -9.68 0.31 10.48
C VAL A 97 -10.90 1.17 10.70
N SER A 98 -10.67 2.39 11.16
CA SER A 98 -11.69 3.43 11.26
C SER A 98 -11.31 4.58 10.33
N SER A 99 -12.32 5.25 9.79
CA SER A 99 -12.16 6.34 8.83
C SER A 99 -13.40 7.23 8.91
N GLU A 100 -13.22 8.54 8.71
CA GLU A 100 -14.35 9.48 8.58
C GLU A 100 -15.13 9.24 7.28
N THR A 101 -14.45 8.73 6.25
CA THR A 101 -15.05 8.40 4.96
C THR A 101 -15.31 6.90 4.82
N LYS A 102 -16.38 6.54 4.11
CA LYS A 102 -16.77 5.15 3.89
C LYS A 102 -15.74 4.43 3.02
N PHE A 103 -15.45 3.18 3.38
CA PHE A 103 -14.70 2.25 2.55
C PHE A 103 -15.35 0.86 2.63
N ASN A 104 -15.07 0.04 1.62
CA ASN A 104 -15.47 -1.37 1.63
C ASN A 104 -14.34 -2.23 2.18
N ASN A 105 -14.69 -3.28 2.93
CA ASN A 105 -13.77 -4.34 3.31
C ASN A 105 -13.10 -4.94 2.08
N PHE A 106 -11.85 -5.39 2.24
CA PHE A 106 -11.13 -6.12 1.23
C PHE A 106 -10.15 -7.09 1.89
N GLU A 107 -9.84 -8.15 1.17
CA GLU A 107 -8.82 -9.10 1.55
C GLU A 107 -7.60 -8.89 0.64
N TYR A 108 -6.42 -9.04 1.24
CA TYR A 108 -5.16 -9.03 0.51
C TYR A 108 -4.25 -10.07 1.14
N ASP A 109 -3.79 -11.00 0.32
CA ASP A 109 -2.80 -11.97 0.73
C ASP A 109 -1.42 -11.32 0.69
N HIS A 110 -0.77 -11.25 1.85
CA HIS A 110 0.54 -10.62 1.99
C HIS A 110 1.68 -11.49 1.45
N GLY A 111 1.39 -12.75 1.08
CA GLY A 111 2.33 -13.70 0.49
C GLY A 111 3.30 -14.31 1.49
#